data_AF-A0A7Y6QMP2-F1
#
_entry.id   AF-A0A7Y6QMP2-F1
#
_cell.length_a   1.000
_cell.length_b   1.000
_cell.length_c   1.000
_cell.angle_alpha   90.00
_cell.angle_beta   90.00
_cell.angle_gamma   90.00
#
_symmetry.space_group_name_H-M   'P 1'
#
loop_
_entity.id
_entity.type
_entity.pdbx_description
1 polymer ?
#
loop_
_entity_poly.entity_id
_entity_poly.type
_entity_poly.pdbx_seq_one_letter_code
_entity_poly.pdbx_strand_id
1 'polypeptide(L)'
;MVRIFNHYVSRAGIILLLLEVLALLTAAVLVSLVWLPERRPGQMYVAAAFFVAPVVVCMAALGMYDQQRCEDAKALLARLLPALVLAYLLHRWLVLLSPAAALRSGISGTARDAAWLAFLLGAGGVLLTRMLLFGSRHSRLISARVILVGDGMLALECLQLAAARQGLHQFHVIGCVPVPGENSCVPAGSVLPSGQPLLALALAYEADEVIVSVADRRNGAYPVRELLECALGGVHVTDAAQFFEREASQIRVDSLQPS
;
A
#
# COMPACT_ATOMS: atom_id res chain seq x y z
N MET A 1 4.04 1.73 11.77
CA MET A 1 3.82 3.08 11.21
C MET A 1 4.95 3.99 11.70
N VAL A 2 5.43 4.95 10.90
CA VAL A 2 6.45 5.93 11.32
C VAL A 2 5.79 7.31 11.26
N ARG A 3 5.84 8.06 12.36
CA ARG A 3 5.16 9.35 12.49
C ARG A 3 6.17 10.46 12.20
N ILE A 4 6.00 11.17 11.09
CA ILE A 4 6.83 12.33 10.71
C ILE A 4 5.88 13.51 10.48
N PHE A 5 6.08 14.62 11.20
CA PHE A 5 5.31 15.87 11.08
C PHE A 5 3.78 15.70 10.98
N ASN A 6 3.19 14.90 11.90
CA ASN A 6 1.75 14.66 11.99
C ASN A 6 1.09 13.99 10.77
N HIS A 7 1.88 13.46 9.82
CA HIS A 7 1.40 12.64 8.71
C HIS A 7 1.80 11.17 8.92
N TYR A 8 0.84 10.25 8.74
CA TYR A 8 1.05 8.82 8.86
C TYR A 8 1.60 8.27 7.55
N VAL A 9 2.92 8.14 7.42
CA VAL A 9 3.55 7.54 6.22
C VAL A 9 3.70 6.03 6.41
N SER A 10 3.23 5.25 5.44
CA SER A 10 3.32 3.79 5.48
C SER A 10 4.80 3.34 5.37
N ARG A 11 5.18 2.29 6.12
CA ARG A 11 6.55 1.72 6.05
C ARG A 11 6.92 1.29 4.63
N ALA A 12 5.93 0.79 3.89
CA ALA A 12 6.14 0.34 2.52
C ALA A 12 6.23 1.50 1.51
N GLY A 13 5.67 2.69 1.80
CA GLY A 13 5.91 3.90 1.03
C GLY A 13 7.35 4.41 1.16
N ILE A 14 7.91 4.38 2.37
CA ILE A 14 9.33 4.73 2.63
C ILE A 14 10.28 3.78 1.90
N ILE A 15 10.02 2.46 1.98
CA ILE A 15 10.84 1.46 1.28
C ILE A 15 10.77 1.66 -0.24
N LEU A 16 9.58 1.95 -0.77
CA LEU A 16 9.39 2.24 -2.20
C LEU A 16 10.16 3.48 -2.64
N LEU A 17 10.10 4.58 -1.88
CA LEU A 17 10.86 5.79 -2.17
C LEU A 17 12.37 5.51 -2.18
N LEU A 18 12.87 4.75 -1.21
CA LEU A 18 14.30 4.42 -1.12
C LEU A 18 14.76 3.56 -2.30
N LEU A 19 13.92 2.61 -2.71
CA LEU A 19 14.19 1.75 -3.87
C LEU A 19 14.17 2.53 -5.19
N GLU A 20 13.22 3.45 -5.36
CA GLU A 20 13.14 4.33 -6.54
C GLU A 20 14.34 5.28 -6.62
N VAL A 21 14.74 5.89 -5.50
CA VAL A 21 15.95 6.73 -5.43
C VAL A 21 17.18 5.92 -5.82
N LEU A 22 17.32 4.69 -5.31
CA LEU A 22 18.43 3.82 -5.65
C LEU A 22 18.43 3.48 -7.15
N ALA A 23 17.27 3.16 -7.74
CA ALA A 23 17.14 2.86 -9.16
C ALA A 23 17.49 4.08 -10.05
N LEU A 24 17.10 5.28 -9.65
CA LEU A 24 17.46 6.51 -10.37
C LEU A 24 18.95 6.82 -10.26
N LEU A 25 19.57 6.58 -9.09
CA LEU A 25 21.01 6.76 -8.88
C LEU A 25 21.82 5.76 -9.72
N THR A 26 21.44 4.48 -9.75
CA THR A 26 22.14 3.47 -10.56
C THR A 26 22.04 3.77 -12.05
N ALA A 27 20.87 4.21 -12.54
CA ALA A 27 20.71 4.65 -13.92
C ALA A 27 21.61 5.84 -14.26
N ALA A 28 21.68 6.86 -13.39
CA ALA A 28 22.53 8.02 -13.58
C ALA A 28 24.03 7.64 -13.59
N VAL A 29 24.45 6.76 -12.68
CA VAL A 29 25.82 6.25 -12.59
C VAL A 29 26.20 5.47 -13.85
N LEU A 30 25.38 4.51 -14.27
CA LEU A 30 25.63 3.68 -15.45
C LEU A 30 25.83 4.54 -16.70
N VAL A 31 24.94 5.50 -16.94
CA VAL A 31 25.07 6.39 -18.10
C VAL A 31 26.31 7.27 -17.99
N SER A 32 26.63 7.77 -16.79
CA SER A 32 27.84 8.59 -16.60
C SER A 32 29.13 7.81 -16.87
N LEU A 33 29.20 6.53 -16.48
CA LEU A 33 30.38 5.68 -16.71
C LEU A 33 30.57 5.36 -18.19
N VAL A 34 29.48 5.13 -18.93
CA VAL A 34 29.53 4.76 -20.35
C VAL A 34 29.82 5.97 -21.24
N TRP A 35 29.24 7.14 -20.93
CA TRP A 35 29.27 8.29 -21.84
C TRP A 35 30.19 9.43 -21.40
N LEU A 36 30.55 9.51 -20.12
CA LEU A 36 31.34 10.61 -19.54
C LEU A 36 32.39 10.08 -18.53
N PRO A 37 33.34 9.22 -18.96
CA PRO A 37 34.31 8.59 -18.07
C PRO A 37 35.24 9.57 -17.35
N GLU A 38 35.44 10.77 -17.91
CA GLU A 38 36.36 11.81 -17.40
C GLU A 38 35.76 12.71 -16.29
N ARG A 39 34.56 12.40 -15.77
CA ARG A 39 33.92 13.25 -14.75
C ARG A 39 34.53 13.07 -13.37
N ARG A 40 34.88 14.18 -12.73
CA ARG A 40 35.30 14.20 -11.32
C ARG A 40 34.16 13.72 -10.40
N PRO A 41 34.45 12.98 -9.31
CA PRO A 41 33.42 12.40 -8.43
C PRO A 41 32.49 13.45 -7.83
N GLY A 42 33.00 14.63 -7.46
CA GLY A 42 32.15 15.73 -6.94
C GLY A 42 31.09 16.23 -7.92
N GLN A 43 31.39 16.28 -9.22
CA GLN A 43 30.43 16.70 -10.25
C GLN A 43 29.40 15.61 -10.56
N MET A 44 29.74 14.35 -10.31
CA MET A 44 28.85 13.21 -10.50
C MET A 44 27.71 13.22 -9.47
N TYR A 45 27.99 13.50 -8.19
CA TYR A 45 26.97 13.61 -7.16
C TYR A 45 25.99 14.76 -7.42
N VAL A 46 26.51 15.92 -7.84
CA VAL A 46 25.66 17.07 -8.18
C VAL A 46 24.78 16.75 -9.39
N ALA A 47 25.34 16.16 -10.45
CA ALA A 47 24.56 15.76 -11.62
C ALA A 47 23.49 14.70 -11.30
N ALA A 48 23.81 13.74 -10.43
CA ALA A 48 22.85 12.74 -9.97
C ALA A 48 21.72 13.37 -9.15
N ALA A 49 22.02 14.33 -8.26
CA ALA A 49 21.01 15.05 -7.49
C ALA A 49 20.06 15.85 -8.39
N PHE A 50 20.58 16.53 -9.41
CA PHE A 50 19.76 17.25 -10.42
C PHE A 50 18.89 16.33 -11.28
N PHE A 51 19.24 15.05 -11.38
CA PHE A 51 18.45 14.05 -12.07
C PHE A 51 17.36 13.43 -11.18
N VAL A 52 17.73 13.05 -9.95
CA VAL A 52 16.83 12.37 -9.01
C VAL A 52 15.79 13.32 -8.41
N ALA A 53 16.19 14.53 -8.01
CA ALA A 53 15.32 15.44 -7.26
C ALA A 53 14.03 15.81 -8.00
N PRO A 54 14.04 16.17 -9.31
CA PRO A 54 12.81 16.49 -10.04
C PRO A 54 11.84 15.32 -10.10
N VAL A 55 12.34 14.11 -10.32
CA VAL A 55 11.53 12.89 -10.41
C VAL A 55 10.87 12.59 -9.07
N VAL A 56 11.63 12.61 -7.98
CA VAL A 56 11.11 12.35 -6.63
C VAL A 56 10.12 13.43 -6.20
N VAL A 57 10.40 14.70 -6.47
CA VAL A 57 9.49 15.82 -6.13
C VAL A 57 8.18 15.72 -6.91
N CYS A 58 8.21 15.45 -8.22
CA CYS A 58 6.98 15.27 -9.00
C CYS A 58 6.16 14.07 -8.52
N MET A 59 6.81 12.95 -8.21
CA MET A 59 6.14 11.76 -7.68
C MET A 59 5.54 12.00 -6.30
N ALA A 60 6.26 12.72 -5.42
CA ALA A 60 5.77 13.09 -4.11
C ALA A 60 4.60 14.07 -4.18
N ALA A 61 4.69 15.10 -5.03
CA ALA A 61 3.63 16.09 -5.24
C ALA A 61 2.34 15.45 -5.78
N LEU A 62 2.46 14.42 -6.61
CA LEU A 62 1.32 13.67 -7.13
C LEU A 62 0.78 12.62 -6.14
N GLY A 63 1.34 12.52 -4.94
CA GLY A 63 0.87 11.59 -3.91
C GLY A 63 1.11 10.13 -4.25
N MET A 64 2.08 9.82 -5.12
CA MET A 64 2.37 8.45 -5.58
C MET A 64 2.93 7.54 -4.47
N TYR A 65 3.21 8.09 -3.28
CA TYR A 65 3.65 7.37 -2.09
C TYR A 65 2.54 7.19 -1.05
N ASP A 66 1.34 7.74 -1.30
CA ASP A 66 0.18 7.49 -0.46
C ASP A 66 -0.41 6.12 -0.84
N GLN A 67 -0.43 5.23 0.15
CA GLN A 67 -0.77 3.82 -0.04
C GLN A 67 -2.21 3.50 0.37
N GLN A 68 -2.99 4.51 0.79
CA GLN A 68 -4.38 4.30 1.24
C GLN A 68 -5.35 3.99 0.10
N ARG A 69 -4.91 4.07 -1.16
CA ARG A 69 -5.73 3.75 -2.32
C ARG A 69 -5.22 2.47 -2.96
N CYS A 70 -5.98 1.40 -2.81
CA CYS A 70 -5.82 0.18 -3.60
C CYS A 70 -6.23 0.50 -5.05
N GLU A 71 -5.37 1.22 -5.77
CA GLU A 71 -5.61 1.61 -7.16
C GLU A 71 -5.27 0.41 -8.07
N ASP A 72 -6.17 0.13 -9.02
CA ASP A 72 -5.91 -0.81 -10.11
C ASP A 72 -4.59 -0.48 -10.83
N ALA A 73 -3.91 -1.50 -11.36
CA ALA A 73 -2.67 -1.32 -12.14
C ALA A 73 -2.84 -0.26 -13.26
N LYS A 74 -4.03 -0.17 -13.84
CA LYS A 74 -4.38 0.84 -14.85
C LYS A 74 -4.45 2.25 -14.29
N ALA A 75 -5.05 2.44 -13.12
CA ALA A 75 -5.16 3.74 -12.45
C ALA A 75 -3.77 4.25 -12.02
N LEU A 76 -2.92 3.35 -11.54
CA LEU A 76 -1.52 3.65 -11.22
C LEU A 76 -0.74 4.05 -12.46
N LEU A 77 -0.90 3.33 -13.58
CA LEU A 77 -0.23 3.67 -14.83
C LEU A 77 -0.71 5.04 -15.36
N ALA A 78 -2.01 5.30 -15.28
CA ALA A 78 -2.63 6.56 -15.69
C ALA A 78 -2.13 7.76 -14.88
N ARG A 79 -1.69 7.54 -13.62
CA ARG A 79 -1.11 8.58 -12.75
C ARG A 79 0.42 8.67 -12.86
N LEU A 80 1.10 7.54 -13.08
CA LEU A 80 2.55 7.44 -13.26
C LEU A 80 3.02 8.10 -14.57
N LEU A 81 2.32 7.84 -15.68
CA LEU A 81 2.65 8.41 -16.99
C LEU A 81 2.76 9.95 -16.96
N PRO A 82 1.74 10.71 -16.52
CA PRO A 82 1.83 12.15 -16.45
C PRO A 82 2.87 12.62 -15.42
N ALA A 83 3.10 11.87 -14.33
CA ALA A 83 4.16 12.18 -13.36
C ALA A 83 5.55 12.14 -14.00
N LEU A 84 5.84 11.08 -14.76
CA LEU A 84 7.11 10.91 -15.45
C LEU A 84 7.29 11.96 -16.54
N VAL A 85 6.24 12.27 -17.31
CA VAL A 85 6.28 13.34 -18.32
C VAL A 85 6.58 14.69 -17.67
N LEU A 86 5.91 15.02 -16.57
CA LEU A 86 6.15 16.26 -15.83
C LEU A 86 7.58 16.33 -15.29
N ALA A 87 8.07 15.22 -14.71
CA ALA A 87 9.43 15.11 -14.21
C ALA A 87 10.47 15.29 -15.32
N TYR A 88 10.23 14.72 -16.51
CA TYR A 88 11.09 14.90 -17.68
C TYR A 88 11.14 16.35 -18.13
N LEU A 89 9.98 17.00 -18.24
CA LEU A 89 9.88 18.40 -18.62
C LEU A 89 10.62 19.31 -17.61
N LEU A 90 10.41 19.07 -16.31
CA LEU A 90 11.08 19.80 -15.25
C LEU A 90 12.61 19.59 -15.29
N HIS A 91 13.07 18.35 -15.50
CA HIS A 91 14.49 18.06 -15.65
C HIS A 91 15.08 18.77 -16.89
N ARG A 92 14.40 18.75 -18.04
CA ARG A 92 14.85 19.49 -19.23
C ARG A 92 14.94 20.99 -18.97
N TRP A 93 13.94 21.56 -18.30
CA TRP A 93 13.94 22.96 -17.90
C TRP A 93 15.14 23.29 -17.01
N LEU A 94 15.41 22.48 -15.98
CA LEU A 94 16.57 22.68 -15.09
C LEU A 94 17.90 22.62 -15.85
N VAL A 95 18.04 21.69 -16.80
CA VAL A 95 19.23 21.59 -17.65
C VAL A 95 19.39 22.84 -18.51
N LEU A 96 18.31 23.36 -19.09
CA LEU A 96 18.30 24.60 -19.89
C LEU A 96 18.72 25.83 -19.07
N LEU A 97 18.30 25.94 -17.81
CA LEU A 97 18.68 27.05 -16.92
C LEU A 97 20.15 26.98 -16.47
N SER A 98 20.81 25.82 -16.58
CA SER A 98 22.18 25.67 -16.11
C SER A 98 23.19 26.30 -17.10
N PRO A 99 23.94 27.34 -16.69
CA PRO A 99 24.90 28.03 -17.58
C PRO A 99 26.04 27.10 -18.06
N ALA A 100 26.34 26.04 -17.30
CA ALA A 100 27.31 25.01 -17.67
C ALA A 100 26.82 24.06 -18.77
N ALA A 101 25.51 23.98 -19.04
CA ALA A 101 24.96 23.25 -20.18
C ALA A 101 24.88 24.13 -21.43
N ALA A 102 24.64 25.44 -21.27
CA ALA A 102 24.68 26.42 -22.35
C ALA A 102 26.08 26.57 -22.97
N LEU A 103 27.16 26.36 -22.20
CA LEU A 103 28.53 26.32 -22.75
C LEU A 103 28.83 25.01 -23.51
N ARG A 104 28.05 23.94 -23.26
CA ARG A 104 28.20 22.60 -23.85
C ARG A 104 27.16 22.30 -24.94
N SER A 105 26.23 23.20 -25.19
CA SER A 105 25.26 23.09 -26.30
C SER A 105 25.91 23.22 -27.68
N GLY A 106 27.19 23.59 -27.75
CA GLY A 106 28.02 23.48 -28.95
C GLY A 106 28.63 22.09 -29.22
N ILE A 107 28.49 21.12 -28.30
CA ILE A 107 29.20 19.83 -28.38
C ILE A 107 28.18 18.66 -28.46
N SER A 108 27.90 18.27 -29.71
CA SER A 108 27.42 16.96 -30.19
C SER A 108 26.05 16.42 -29.71
N GLY A 109 25.28 15.86 -30.65
CA GLY A 109 23.98 15.20 -30.37
C GLY A 109 24.07 14.08 -29.32
N THR A 110 25.25 13.47 -29.18
CA THR A 110 25.53 12.36 -28.26
C THR A 110 25.25 12.68 -26.79
N ALA A 111 25.45 13.92 -26.33
CA ALA A 111 25.18 14.30 -24.94
C ALA A 111 23.68 14.42 -24.62
N ARG A 112 22.86 14.77 -25.63
CA ARG A 112 21.39 14.79 -25.50
C ARG A 112 20.84 13.37 -25.48
N ASP A 113 21.37 12.50 -26.33
CA ASP A 113 20.96 11.11 -26.42
C ASP A 113 21.28 10.34 -25.13
N ALA A 114 22.43 10.63 -24.50
CA ALA A 114 22.80 10.08 -23.20
C ALA A 114 21.82 10.51 -22.08
N ALA A 115 21.40 11.78 -22.05
CA ALA A 115 20.46 12.26 -21.04
C ALA A 115 19.05 11.63 -21.21
N TRP A 116 18.60 11.47 -22.46
CA TRP A 116 17.36 10.77 -22.77
C TRP A 116 17.41 9.30 -22.36
N LEU A 117 18.51 8.60 -22.65
CA LEU A 117 18.73 7.22 -22.23
C LEU A 117 18.76 7.06 -20.71
N ALA A 118 19.41 7.98 -19.98
CA ALA A 118 19.39 7.99 -18.51
C ALA A 118 17.97 8.13 -17.96
N PHE A 119 17.16 9.01 -18.55
CA PHE A 119 15.77 9.18 -18.18
C PHE A 119 14.95 7.91 -18.45
N LEU A 120 15.11 7.29 -19.63
CA LEU A 120 14.42 6.05 -19.98
C LEU A 120 14.81 4.89 -19.05
N LEU A 121 16.10 4.73 -18.74
CA LEU A 121 16.57 3.71 -17.80
C LEU A 121 16.04 3.97 -16.39
N GLY A 122 16.06 5.22 -15.94
CA GLY A 122 15.50 5.61 -14.63
C GLY A 122 14.00 5.36 -14.55
N ALA A 123 13.24 5.79 -15.56
CA ALA A 123 11.80 5.56 -15.66
C ALA A 123 11.47 4.06 -15.73
N GLY A 124 12.26 3.27 -16.48
CA GLY A 124 12.17 1.82 -16.51
C GLY A 124 12.44 1.18 -15.16
N GLY A 125 13.44 1.67 -14.42
CA GLY A 125 13.73 1.24 -13.05
C GLY A 125 12.60 1.56 -12.07
N VAL A 126 12.03 2.77 -12.15
CA VAL A 126 10.84 3.16 -11.36
C VAL A 126 9.65 2.26 -11.72
N LEU A 127 9.40 2.00 -13.01
CA LEU A 127 8.32 1.11 -13.43
C LEU A 127 8.56 -0.32 -12.93
N LEU A 128 9.79 -0.83 -13.01
CA LEU A 128 10.14 -2.18 -12.58
C LEU A 128 10.02 -2.35 -11.06
N THR A 129 10.48 -1.37 -10.29
CA THR A 129 10.30 -1.37 -8.82
C THR A 129 8.82 -1.32 -8.45
N ARG A 130 8.01 -0.54 -9.18
CA ARG A 130 6.54 -0.54 -9.05
C ARG A 130 5.97 -1.91 -9.41
N MET A 131 6.33 -2.51 -10.53
CA MET A 131 5.81 -3.82 -10.94
C MET A 131 6.22 -4.94 -9.98
N LEU A 132 7.44 -4.92 -9.45
CA LEU A 132 7.90 -5.89 -8.45
C LEU A 132 7.13 -5.73 -7.13
N LEU A 133 6.92 -4.49 -6.68
CA LEU A 133 6.16 -4.23 -5.46
C LEU A 133 4.67 -4.48 -5.67
N PHE A 134 4.09 -4.16 -6.83
CA PHE A 134 2.71 -4.50 -7.16
C PHE A 134 2.52 -5.99 -7.34
N GLY A 135 3.42 -6.69 -8.00
CA GLY A 135 3.36 -8.15 -8.13
C GLY A 135 3.53 -8.86 -6.79
N SER A 136 4.47 -8.40 -5.96
CA SER A 136 4.67 -8.94 -4.62
C SER A 136 3.53 -8.55 -3.66
N ARG A 137 2.95 -7.35 -3.80
CA ARG A 137 1.73 -6.95 -3.08
C ARG A 137 0.50 -7.67 -3.60
N HIS A 138 0.39 -7.99 -4.89
CA HIS A 138 -0.69 -8.81 -5.43
C HIS A 138 -0.61 -10.23 -4.88
N SER A 139 0.60 -10.76 -4.69
CA SER A 139 0.84 -12.02 -3.98
C SER A 139 0.65 -11.91 -2.45
N ARG A 140 0.65 -10.71 -1.85
CA ARG A 140 0.27 -10.48 -0.44
C ARG A 140 -1.16 -9.95 -0.26
N LEU A 141 -1.83 -9.63 -1.36
CA LEU A 141 -3.28 -9.50 -1.53
C LEU A 141 -3.86 -10.89 -1.81
N ILE A 142 -3.25 -11.93 -1.22
CA ILE A 142 -4.02 -13.10 -0.80
C ILE A 142 -5.12 -12.50 0.06
N SER A 143 -6.36 -12.65 -0.39
CA SER A 143 -7.55 -12.10 0.27
C SER A 143 -7.39 -12.16 1.77
N ALA A 144 -7.38 -10.99 2.45
CA ALA A 144 -7.15 -10.94 3.89
C ALA A 144 -8.07 -11.97 4.55
N ARG A 145 -7.49 -12.94 5.26
CA ARG A 145 -8.22 -14.08 5.78
C ARG A 145 -8.84 -13.66 7.08
N VAL A 146 -10.15 -13.51 7.08
CA VAL A 146 -10.87 -12.93 8.21
C VAL A 146 -11.75 -13.97 8.87
N ILE A 147 -11.71 -14.00 10.20
CA ILE A 147 -12.65 -14.76 11.03
C ILE A 147 -13.62 -13.76 11.67
N LEU A 148 -14.91 -14.07 11.60
CA LEU A 148 -15.96 -13.30 12.28
C LEU A 148 -16.26 -13.93 13.64
N VAL A 149 -16.36 -13.11 14.67
CA VAL A 149 -16.78 -13.51 16.02
C VAL A 149 -18.20 -13.00 16.23
N GLY A 150 -19.14 -13.94 16.32
CA GLY A 150 -20.58 -13.70 16.28
C GLY A 150 -21.18 -14.25 15.00
N ASP A 151 -22.40 -14.79 15.12
CA ASP A 151 -23.19 -15.38 14.03
C ASP A 151 -24.51 -14.64 13.82
N GLY A 152 -24.63 -13.42 14.33
CA GLY A 152 -25.79 -12.54 14.16
C GLY A 152 -25.87 -11.86 12.78
N MET A 153 -26.79 -10.89 12.69
CA MET A 153 -27.07 -10.14 11.46
C MET A 153 -25.85 -9.36 10.92
N LEU A 154 -25.01 -8.81 11.80
CA LEU A 154 -23.78 -8.11 11.40
C LEU A 154 -22.78 -9.04 10.70
N ALA A 155 -22.68 -10.30 11.13
CA ALA A 155 -21.82 -11.29 10.48
C ALA A 155 -22.32 -11.65 9.07
N LEU A 156 -23.64 -11.76 8.91
CA LEU A 156 -24.27 -11.97 7.60
C LEU A 156 -24.02 -10.79 6.65
N GLU A 157 -24.12 -9.55 7.12
CA GLU A 157 -23.80 -8.37 6.31
C GLU A 157 -22.33 -8.36 5.88
N CYS A 158 -21.39 -8.70 6.78
CA CYS A 158 -19.97 -8.84 6.44
C CYS A 158 -19.74 -9.92 5.37
N LEU A 159 -20.44 -11.06 5.46
CA LEU A 159 -20.40 -12.12 4.45
C LEU A 159 -20.94 -11.66 3.10
N GLN A 160 -22.04 -10.90 3.10
CA GLN A 160 -22.61 -10.34 1.87
C GLN A 160 -21.68 -9.31 1.23
N LEU A 161 -21.03 -8.45 2.02
CA LEU A 161 -20.00 -7.53 1.53
C LEU A 161 -18.81 -8.28 0.90
N ALA A 162 -18.36 -9.37 1.55
CA ALA A 162 -17.31 -10.23 1.02
C ALA A 162 -17.72 -10.84 -0.34
N ALA A 163 -18.95 -11.35 -0.43
CA ALA A 163 -19.50 -11.98 -1.63
C ALA A 163 -19.71 -10.97 -2.78
N ALA A 164 -20.18 -9.76 -2.46
CA ALA A 164 -20.41 -8.70 -3.43
C ALA A 164 -19.11 -8.09 -3.97
N ARG A 165 -17.96 -8.36 -3.34
CA ARG A 165 -16.65 -7.75 -3.65
C ARG A 165 -16.72 -6.21 -3.70
N GLN A 166 -17.60 -5.62 -2.89
CA GLN A 166 -17.84 -4.18 -2.85
C GLN A 166 -16.91 -3.42 -1.89
N GLY A 167 -16.01 -4.13 -1.21
CA GLY A 167 -15.01 -3.55 -0.33
C GLY A 167 -13.84 -2.90 -1.08
N LEU A 168 -13.23 -1.89 -0.46
CA LEU A 168 -11.97 -1.30 -0.91
C LEU A 168 -10.83 -2.33 -1.01
N HIS A 169 -10.88 -3.40 -0.20
CA HIS A 169 -9.94 -4.52 -0.23
C HIS A 169 -10.64 -5.85 -0.50
N GLN A 170 -9.94 -6.78 -1.16
CA GLN A 170 -10.39 -8.16 -1.29
C GLN A 170 -10.10 -8.89 0.04
N PHE A 171 -11.15 -9.25 0.77
CA PHE A 171 -11.06 -10.07 1.98
C PHE A 171 -11.83 -11.38 1.79
N HIS A 172 -11.37 -12.44 2.44
CA HIS A 172 -12.01 -13.75 2.42
C HIS A 172 -12.42 -14.12 3.83
N VAL A 173 -13.72 -14.24 4.02
CA VAL A 173 -14.27 -14.72 5.29
C VAL A 173 -14.10 -16.23 5.34
N ILE A 174 -13.27 -16.71 6.26
CA ILE A 174 -13.03 -18.14 6.49
C ILE A 174 -14.26 -18.77 7.14
N GLY A 175 -14.87 -18.06 8.09
CA GLY A 175 -16.04 -18.52 8.80
C GLY A 175 -16.35 -17.67 10.03
N CYS A 176 -17.46 -18.01 10.68
CA CYS A 176 -18.02 -17.32 11.84
C CYS A 176 -17.94 -18.23 13.06
N VAL A 177 -17.45 -17.70 14.18
CA VAL A 177 -17.45 -18.37 15.48
C VAL A 177 -18.74 -17.99 16.20
N PRO A 178 -19.59 -18.97 16.58
CA PRO A 178 -20.86 -18.68 17.24
C PRO A 178 -20.63 -18.16 18.66
N VAL A 179 -21.43 -17.18 19.07
CA VAL A 179 -21.35 -16.56 20.41
C VAL A 179 -22.68 -16.81 21.14
N PRO A 180 -22.65 -17.29 22.40
CA PRO A 180 -23.88 -17.59 23.12
C PRO A 180 -24.69 -16.32 23.43
N GLY A 181 -25.92 -16.21 22.93
CA GLY A 181 -26.82 -15.09 23.24
C GLY A 181 -27.37 -14.33 22.03
N GLU A 182 -26.92 -14.63 20.82
CA GLU A 182 -27.48 -14.08 19.57
C GLU A 182 -28.17 -15.17 18.73
N ASN A 183 -29.14 -14.76 17.90
CA ASN A 183 -29.79 -15.66 16.95
C ASN A 183 -28.88 -15.85 15.73
N SER A 184 -28.55 -17.10 15.42
CA SER A 184 -27.75 -17.44 14.24
C SER A 184 -28.47 -17.03 12.95
N CYS A 185 -27.90 -16.09 12.21
CA CYS A 185 -28.39 -15.60 10.92
C CYS A 185 -27.46 -15.99 9.76
N VAL A 186 -26.34 -16.65 10.06
CA VAL A 186 -25.30 -17.06 9.11
C VAL A 186 -25.60 -18.46 8.54
N PRO A 187 -25.26 -18.76 7.26
CA PRO A 187 -25.42 -20.10 6.70
C PRO A 187 -24.60 -21.14 7.47
N ALA A 188 -25.17 -22.32 7.74
CA ALA A 188 -24.53 -23.39 8.52
C ALA A 188 -23.15 -23.84 7.97
N GLY A 189 -22.91 -23.69 6.66
CA GLY A 189 -21.62 -24.01 6.03
C GLY A 189 -20.50 -22.99 6.30
N SER A 190 -20.82 -21.83 6.88
CA SER A 190 -19.86 -20.78 7.23
C SER A 190 -19.59 -20.72 8.74
N VAL A 191 -20.21 -21.60 9.54
CA VAL A 191 -20.00 -21.65 10.99
C VAL A 191 -18.83 -22.57 11.31
N LEU A 192 -17.83 -22.04 12.01
CA LEU A 192 -16.66 -22.79 12.48
C LEU A 192 -17.02 -23.64 13.71
N PRO A 193 -16.37 -24.80 13.91
CA PRO A 193 -16.66 -25.69 15.02
C PRO A 193 -16.44 -24.97 16.37
N SER A 194 -17.48 -24.94 17.19
CA SER A 194 -17.43 -24.37 18.54
C SER A 194 -16.69 -25.32 19.50
N GLY A 195 -15.75 -24.78 20.28
CA GLY A 195 -15.03 -25.55 21.30
C GLY A 195 -13.50 -25.45 21.28
N GLN A 196 -12.91 -24.77 20.29
CA GLN A 196 -11.49 -24.42 20.29
C GLN A 196 -11.29 -22.95 20.68
N PRO A 197 -10.18 -22.59 21.36
CA PRO A 197 -9.89 -21.19 21.68
C PRO A 197 -9.70 -20.40 20.39
N LEU A 198 -10.22 -19.17 20.35
CA LEU A 198 -10.17 -18.30 19.16
C LEU A 198 -8.77 -18.20 18.55
N LEU A 199 -7.72 -18.13 19.38
CA LEU A 199 -6.35 -18.05 18.95
C LEU A 199 -5.90 -19.30 18.19
N ALA A 200 -6.29 -20.50 18.64
CA ALA A 200 -5.94 -21.74 17.95
C ALA A 200 -6.65 -21.83 16.59
N LEU A 201 -7.90 -21.37 16.50
CA LEU A 201 -8.63 -21.26 15.24
C LEU A 201 -7.97 -20.25 14.30
N ALA A 202 -7.64 -19.07 14.79
CA ALA A 202 -6.96 -18.04 14.00
C ALA A 202 -5.62 -18.54 13.44
N LEU A 203 -4.85 -19.28 14.24
CA LEU A 203 -3.59 -19.87 13.80
C LEU A 203 -3.80 -21.04 12.82
N ALA A 204 -4.74 -21.95 13.11
CA ALA A 204 -5.01 -23.12 12.26
C ALA A 204 -5.53 -22.73 10.87
N TYR A 205 -6.31 -21.66 10.80
CA TYR A 205 -6.86 -21.14 9.55
C TYR A 205 -6.03 -19.98 8.97
N GLU A 206 -4.85 -19.66 9.53
CA GLU A 206 -3.98 -18.56 9.09
C GLU A 206 -4.76 -17.24 8.90
N ALA A 207 -5.60 -16.91 9.88
CA ALA A 207 -6.39 -15.68 9.85
C ALA A 207 -5.49 -14.47 10.18
N ASP A 208 -5.51 -13.48 9.29
CA ASP A 208 -4.78 -12.22 9.46
C ASP A 208 -5.51 -11.28 10.43
N GLU A 209 -6.84 -11.35 10.46
CA GLU A 209 -7.70 -10.44 11.20
C GLU A 209 -8.93 -11.17 11.76
N VAL A 210 -9.35 -10.75 12.94
CA VAL A 210 -10.55 -11.20 13.64
C VAL A 210 -11.49 -10.02 13.75
N ILE A 211 -12.66 -10.11 13.13
CA ILE A 211 -13.71 -9.09 13.23
C ILE A 211 -14.69 -9.50 14.33
N VAL A 212 -14.95 -8.60 15.27
CA VAL A 212 -15.96 -8.79 16.29
C VAL A 212 -17.28 -8.19 15.83
N SER A 213 -18.24 -9.04 15.47
CA SER A 213 -19.55 -8.67 14.94
C SER A 213 -20.70 -8.89 15.94
N VAL A 214 -20.39 -8.85 17.23
CA VAL A 214 -21.39 -9.00 18.31
C VAL A 214 -22.09 -7.66 18.55
N ALA A 215 -23.42 -7.65 18.47
CA ALA A 215 -24.24 -6.46 18.67
C ALA A 215 -24.42 -6.11 20.15
N ASP A 216 -24.47 -7.09 21.04
CA ASP A 216 -24.61 -6.87 22.48
C ASP A 216 -23.34 -7.26 23.27
N ARG A 217 -22.60 -6.23 23.71
CA ARG A 217 -21.39 -6.40 24.54
C ARG A 217 -21.67 -6.55 26.03
N ARG A 218 -22.89 -6.22 26.47
CA ARG A 218 -23.25 -6.09 27.89
C ARG A 218 -23.75 -7.39 28.49
N ASN A 219 -24.25 -8.30 27.66
CA ASN A 219 -24.83 -9.58 28.10
C ASN A 219 -23.82 -10.64 28.54
N GLY A 220 -22.55 -10.29 28.80
CA GLY A 220 -21.52 -11.23 29.28
C GLY A 220 -21.05 -12.26 28.25
N ALA A 221 -21.66 -12.28 27.07
CA ALA A 221 -21.32 -13.12 25.94
C ALA A 221 -20.08 -12.66 25.15
N TYR A 222 -19.56 -11.48 25.46
CA TYR A 222 -18.43 -10.89 24.75
C TYR A 222 -17.10 -11.54 25.20
N PRO A 223 -16.38 -12.26 24.32
CA PRO A 223 -15.21 -13.06 24.71
C PRO A 223 -13.95 -12.18 24.84
N VAL A 224 -13.94 -11.24 25.80
CA VAL A 224 -12.82 -10.29 26.02
C VAL A 224 -11.48 -11.00 26.12
N ARG A 225 -11.45 -12.11 26.86
CA ARG A 225 -10.22 -12.85 27.16
C ARG A 225 -9.63 -13.50 25.91
N GLU A 226 -10.46 -14.13 25.08
CA GLU A 226 -10.01 -14.77 23.83
C GLU A 226 -9.56 -13.74 22.79
N LEU A 227 -10.24 -12.60 22.72
CA LEU A 227 -9.84 -11.48 21.86
C LEU A 227 -8.50 -10.89 22.30
N LEU A 228 -8.28 -10.75 23.61
CA LEU A 228 -7.00 -10.30 24.15
C LEU A 228 -5.88 -11.29 23.83
N GLU A 229 -6.13 -12.60 23.99
CA GLU A 229 -5.17 -13.64 23.62
C GLU A 229 -4.83 -13.61 22.12
N CYS A 230 -5.81 -13.32 21.25
CA CYS A 230 -5.56 -13.12 19.81
C CYS A 230 -4.70 -11.88 19.53
N ALA A 231 -5.02 -10.76 20.18
CA ALA A 231 -4.23 -9.53 20.04
C ALA A 231 -2.78 -9.72 20.53
N LEU A 232 -2.58 -10.45 21.64
CA LEU A 232 -1.25 -10.81 22.16
C LEU A 232 -0.53 -11.83 21.27
N GLY A 233 -1.29 -12.72 20.61
CA GLY A 233 -0.80 -13.68 19.62
C GLY A 233 -0.41 -13.07 18.27
N GLY A 234 -0.55 -11.74 18.11
CA GLY A 234 -0.19 -11.02 16.90
C GLY A 234 -1.28 -10.97 15.82
N VAL A 235 -2.49 -11.47 16.12
CA VAL A 235 -3.65 -11.40 15.23
C VAL A 235 -4.36 -10.06 15.45
N HIS A 236 -4.70 -9.35 14.38
CA HIS A 236 -5.40 -8.07 14.51
C HIS A 236 -6.87 -8.28 14.89
N VAL A 237 -7.33 -7.57 15.92
CA VAL A 237 -8.72 -7.61 16.36
C VAL A 237 -9.37 -6.28 16.01
N THR A 238 -10.44 -6.34 15.22
CA THR A 238 -11.14 -5.16 14.70
C THR A 238 -12.63 -5.25 14.99
N ASP A 239 -13.24 -4.12 15.30
CA ASP A 239 -14.68 -4.00 15.49
C ASP A 239 -15.42 -4.04 14.14
N ALA A 240 -16.60 -4.66 14.07
CA ALA A 240 -17.45 -4.58 12.89
C ALA A 240 -17.68 -3.13 12.46
N ALA A 241 -17.93 -2.19 13.39
CA ALA A 241 -18.11 -0.77 13.06
C ALA A 241 -16.90 -0.19 12.30
N GLN A 242 -15.71 -0.40 12.85
CA GLN A 242 -14.46 0.06 12.26
C GLN A 242 -14.14 -0.67 10.94
N PHE A 243 -14.56 -1.93 10.82
CA PHE A 243 -14.44 -2.71 9.59
C PHE A 243 -15.34 -2.14 8.47
N PHE A 244 -16.61 -1.84 8.75
CA PHE A 244 -17.52 -1.22 7.78
C PHE A 244 -17.05 0.17 7.36
N GLU A 245 -16.52 0.97 8.29
CA GLU A 245 -15.92 2.26 7.96
C GLU A 245 -14.72 2.11 7.03
N ARG A 246 -13.85 1.11 7.29
CA ARG A 246 -12.66 0.87 6.47
C ARG A 246 -12.99 0.31 5.10
N GLU A 247 -13.87 -0.69 5.01
CA GLU A 247 -14.11 -1.43 3.77
C GLU A 247 -15.25 -0.84 2.93
N ALA A 248 -16.31 -0.35 3.56
CA ALA A 248 -17.47 0.22 2.86
C ALA A 248 -17.43 1.75 2.79
N SER A 249 -16.50 2.44 3.48
CA SER A 249 -16.51 3.90 3.67
C SER A 249 -17.85 4.42 4.20
N GLN A 250 -18.56 3.59 4.98
CA GLN A 250 -19.86 3.89 5.55
C GLN A 250 -19.75 3.92 7.06
N ILE A 251 -20.16 5.04 7.67
CA ILE A 251 -20.32 5.16 9.12
C ILE A 251 -21.71 4.62 9.45
N ARG A 252 -21.79 3.39 9.94
CA ARG A 252 -23.07 2.77 10.31
C ARG A 252 -23.46 3.22 11.71
N VAL A 253 -24.43 4.14 11.77
CA VAL A 253 -25.03 4.65 13.01
C VAL A 253 -25.63 3.54 13.87
N ASP A 254 -26.11 2.46 13.25
CA ASP A 254 -26.65 1.29 13.97
C ASP A 254 -25.58 0.49 14.73
N SER A 255 -24.32 0.63 14.34
CA SER A 255 -23.15 0.01 15.02
C SER A 255 -22.49 0.95 16.04
N LEU A 256 -22.88 2.22 16.06
CA LEU A 256 -22.40 3.22 17.02
C LEU A 256 -23.10 3.00 18.36
N GLN A 257 -22.37 2.41 19.32
CA GLN A 257 -22.85 2.30 20.70
C GLN A 257 -22.53 3.57 21.48
N PRO A 258 -23.47 4.12 22.26
CA PRO A 258 -23.18 5.22 23.17
C PRO A 258 -22.21 4.76 24.27
N SER A 259 -21.18 5.59 24.49
CA SER A 259 -20.20 5.47 25.58
C SER A 259 -20.86 5.50 26.95
#